data_AF-A0A0F8ZWR3-F1
#
_entry.id   AF-A0A0F8ZWR3-F1
#
_cell.length_a   1.000
_cell.length_b   1.000
_cell.length_c   1.000
_cell.angle_alpha   90.00
_cell.angle_beta   90.00
_cell.angle_gamma   90.00
#
_symmetry.space_group_name_H-M   'P 1'
#
loop_
_entity.id
_entity.type
_entity.pdbx_description
1 polymer ?
#
loop_
_entity_poly.entity_id
_entity_poly.type
_entity_poly.pdbx_seq_one_letter_code
_entity_poly.pdbx_strand_id
1 'polypeptide(L)' 'MVNFTGKAKDAYTLAHELGHAVHSQAASDKSILVSDAPLPLAETASTFSELLLYDSLSEKISDEEKKIMLSEQ' A
#
# COMPACT_ATOMS: atom_id res chain seq x y z
N MET A 1 -2.10 -10.42 -3.76
CA MET A 1 -1.10 -11.51 -3.90
C MET A 1 0.18 -10.92 -4.49
N VAL A 2 1.36 -11.22 -3.95
CA VAL A 2 2.63 -10.63 -4.41
C VAL A 2 3.57 -11.72 -4.91
N ASN A 3 4.19 -11.51 -6.07
CA ASN A 3 5.35 -12.29 -6.51
C ASN A 3 6.62 -11.58 -6.05
N PHE A 4 7.25 -12.07 -4.99
CA PHE A 4 8.37 -11.39 -4.36
C PHE A 4 9.71 -11.74 -5.03
N THR A 5 10.35 -10.73 -5.64
CA THR A 5 11.63 -10.86 -6.34
C THR A 5 12.77 -10.12 -5.63
N GLY A 6 12.50 -9.52 -4.46
CA GLY A 6 13.47 -8.77 -3.66
C GLY A 6 13.73 -7.34 -4.16
N LYS A 7 12.89 -6.82 -5.06
CA LYS A 7 13.01 -5.45 -5.59
C LYS A 7 12.16 -4.48 -4.78
N ALA A 8 12.51 -3.19 -4.78
CA ALA A 8 11.77 -2.17 -4.03
C ALA A 8 10.28 -2.11 -4.42
N LYS A 9 9.98 -2.23 -5.72
CA LYS A 9 8.59 -2.35 -6.22
C LYS A 9 7.76 -3.47 -5.58
N ASP A 10 8.40 -4.55 -5.13
CA ASP A 10 7.70 -5.69 -4.51
C ASP A 10 7.26 -5.32 -3.10
N ALA A 11 8.01 -4.45 -2.41
CA ALA A 11 7.62 -3.90 -1.11
C ALA A 11 6.43 -2.93 -1.25
N TYR A 12 6.40 -2.12 -2.32
CA TYR A 12 5.23 -1.29 -2.66
C TYR A 12 3.99 -2.13 -2.96
N THR A 13 4.13 -3.17 -3.78
CA THR A 13 3.03 -4.09 -4.06
C THR A 13 2.53 -4.75 -2.77
N LEU A 14 3.43 -5.12 -1.85
CA LEU A 14 3.04 -5.65 -0.55
C LEU A 14 2.29 -4.62 0.31
N ALA A 15 2.77 -3.37 0.35
CA ALA A 15 2.09 -2.28 1.06
C ALA A 15 0.69 -2.02 0.48
N HIS A 16 0.55 -2.05 -0.84
CA HIS A 16 -0.73 -1.91 -1.54
C HIS A 16 -1.74 -2.96 -1.08
N GLU A 17 -1.36 -4.24 -1.15
CA GLU A 17 -2.20 -5.37 -0.76
C GLU A 17 -2.50 -5.37 0.75
N LEU A 18 -1.55 -4.92 1.58
CA LEU A 18 -1.76 -4.75 3.01
C LEU A 18 -2.81 -3.67 3.30
N GLY A 19 -2.85 -2.58 2.53
CA GLY A 19 -3.88 -1.55 2.67
C GLY A 19 -5.29 -2.11 2.42
N HIS A 20 -5.44 -2.95 1.38
CA HIS A 20 -6.70 -3.68 1.13
C HIS A 20 -7.05 -4.59 2.30
N ALA A 21 -6.09 -5.39 2.80
CA ALA A 21 -6.33 -6.31 3.90
C ALA A 21 -6.75 -5.59 5.20
N VAL A 22 -6.09 -4.48 5.54
CA VAL A 22 -6.44 -3.65 6.70
C VAL A 22 -7.84 -3.05 6.54
N HIS A 23 -8.19 -2.57 5.34
CA HIS A 23 -9.54 -2.08 5.06
C HIS A 23 -10.58 -3.18 5.28
N SER A 24 -10.40 -4.35 4.67
CA SER A 24 -11.32 -5.48 4.82
C SER A 24 -11.46 -5.92 6.27
N GLN A 25 -10.36 -5.95 7.03
CA GLN A 25 -10.40 -6.26 8.46
C GLN A 25 -11.18 -5.22 9.26
N ALA A 26 -11.01 -3.93 8.97
CA ALA A 26 -11.75 -2.85 9.63
C ALA A 26 -13.24 -2.83 9.27
N ALA A 27 -13.60 -3.31 8.07
CA ALA A 27 -14.97 -3.46 7.61
C ALA A 27 -15.62 -4.80 7.99
N SER A 28 -14.90 -5.70 8.67
CA SER A 28 -15.35 -7.09 8.91
C SER A 28 -16.65 -7.22 9.71
N ASP A 29 -16.97 -6.25 10.57
CA ASP A 29 -18.23 -6.21 11.35
C ASP A 29 -19.40 -5.55 10.60
N LYS A 30 -19.19 -5.11 9.35
CA LYS A 30 -20.25 -4.54 8.52
C LYS A 30 -21.10 -5.64 7.88
N SER A 31 -22.33 -5.29 7.51
CA SER A 31 -23.18 -6.24 6.78
C SER A 31 -22.57 -6.54 5.41
N ILE A 32 -22.84 -7.73 4.88
CA ILE A 32 -22.34 -8.15 3.56
C ILE A 32 -22.79 -7.24 2.41
N LEU A 33 -23.81 -6.41 2.63
CA LEU A 33 -24.28 -5.44 1.63
C LEU A 33 -23.37 -4.21 1.53
N VAL A 34 -22.52 -3.96 2.53
CA VAL A 34 -21.71 -2.73 2.63
C VAL A 34 -20.27 -2.98 3.10
N SER A 35 -19.88 -4.22 3.37
CA SER A 35 -18.51 -4.58 3.77
C SER A 35 -17.51 -4.40 2.64
N ASP A 36 -17.96 -4.57 1.39
CA ASP A 36 -17.13 -4.41 0.21
C ASP A 36 -17.09 -2.93 -0.21
N ALA A 37 -15.88 -2.37 -0.25
CA ALA A 37 -15.69 -1.00 -0.69
C ALA A 37 -15.81 -0.90 -2.22
N PRO A 38 -16.44 0.16 -2.76
CA PRO A 38 -16.34 0.47 -4.18
C PRO A 38 -14.89 0.79 -4.55
N LEU A 39 -14.50 0.51 -5.80
CA LEU A 39 -13.10 0.57 -6.25
C LEU A 39 -12.35 1.86 -5.85
N PRO A 40 -12.89 3.09 -6.02
CA PRO A 40 -12.16 4.30 -5.62
C PRO A 40 -11.86 4.37 -4.12
N LEU A 41 -12.74 3.81 -3.28
CA LEU A 41 -12.56 3.77 -1.83
C LEU A 41 -11.58 2.66 -1.42
N ALA A 42 -11.62 1.51 -2.10
CA ALA A 42 -10.64 0.44 -1.89
C ALA A 42 -9.22 0.95 -2.22
N GLU A 43 -9.06 1.62 -3.36
CA GLU A 43 -7.77 2.18 -3.79
C GLU A 43 -7.24 3.31 -2.88
N THR A 44 -8.13 3.98 -2.13
CA THR A 44 -7.71 4.97 -1.12
C THR A 44 -6.91 4.30 -0.02
N ALA A 45 -7.31 3.11 0.45
CA ALA A 45 -6.62 2.41 1.53
C ALA A 45 -5.28 1.81 1.09
N SER A 46 -5.22 1.23 -0.12
CA SER A 46 -3.98 0.71 -0.69
C SER A 46 -2.97 1.82 -0.96
N THR A 47 -3.38 2.90 -1.62
CA THR A 47 -2.50 4.06 -1.90
C THR A 47 -2.04 4.72 -0.61
N PHE A 48 -2.92 4.85 0.40
CA PHE A 48 -2.52 5.38 1.71
C PHE A 48 -1.44 4.51 2.38
N SER A 49 -1.55 3.18 2.31
CA SER A 49 -0.54 2.27 2.84
C SER A 49 0.81 2.42 2.13
N GLU A 50 0.82 2.60 0.81
CA GLU A 50 2.05 2.91 0.06
C GLU A 50 2.68 4.23 0.47
N LEU A 51 1.88 5.27 0.74
CA LEU A 51 2.37 6.56 1.21
C LEU A 51 3.03 6.45 2.59
N LEU A 52 2.49 5.63 3.49
CA LEU A 52 3.12 5.35 4.79
C LEU A 52 4.46 4.64 4.64
N LEU A 53 4.57 3.70 3.70
CA LEU A 53 5.85 3.05 3.39
C LEU A 53 6.85 4.08 2.85
N TYR A 54 6.43 4.91 1.89
CA TYR A 54 7.26 5.98 1.33
C TYR A 54 7.78 6.91 2.43
N ASP A 55 6.89 7.40 3.29
CA ASP A 55 7.23 8.32 4.38
C ASP A 55 8.29 7.69 5.30
N SER A 56 8.05 6.46 5.76
CA SER A 56 8.97 5.74 6.66
C SER A 56 10.33 5.44 6.03
N LEU A 57 10.39 5.18 4.73
CA LEU A 57 11.65 4.95 4.01
C LEU A 57 12.38 6.27 3.75
N SER A 58 11.65 7.34 3.43
CA SER A 58 12.23 8.64 3.12
C SER A 58 13.04 9.23 4.29
N GLU A 59 12.69 8.90 5.53
CA GLU A 59 13.46 9.31 6.70
C GLU A 59 14.79 8.55 6.89
N LYS A 60 14.97 7.42 6.17
CA LYS A 60 16.07 6.46 6.39
C LYS A 60 17.05 6.35 5.21
N ILE A 61 16.73 6.97 4.08
CA ILE A 61 17.50 6.89 2.84
C ILE A 61 17.98 8.28 2.40
N SER A 62 19.04 8.30 1.59
CA SER A 62 19.58 9.53 1.01
C SER A 62 18.64 10.16 -0.03
N ASP A 63 18.84 11.43 -0.34
CA ASP A 63 18.02 12.13 -1.35
C ASP A 63 18.17 11.54 -2.76
N GLU A 64 19.29 10.88 -3.06
CA GLU A 64 19.46 10.18 -4.34
C GLU A 64 18.65 8.89 -4.37
N GLU A 65 18.64 8.12 -3.28
CA GLU A 65 17.80 6.93 -3.13
C GLU A 65 16.30 7.28 -3.17
N LYS A 66 15.88 8.43 -2.60
CA LYS A 66 14.49 8.91 -2.72
C LYS A 66 14.06 9.14 -4.16
N LYS A 67 14.92 9.76 -4.99
CA LYS A 67 14.61 9.99 -6.41
C LYS A 67 14.43 8.68 -7.16
N ILE A 68 15.31 7.70 -6.89
CA ILE A 68 15.22 6.36 -7.48
C ILE A 68 13.89 5.71 -7.06
N MET A 69 13.55 5.76 -5.77
CA MET A 69 12.30 5.21 -5.24
C MET A 69 11.05 5.83 -5.88
N LEU A 70 11.02 7.16 -6.05
CA LEU A 70 9.93 7.87 -6.76
C LEU A 70 9.81 7.48 -8.24
N SER A 71 10.90 7.04 -8.87
CA SER A 71 10.90 6.61 -10.27
C SER A 71 10.49 5.15 -10.46
N GLU A 72 10.46 4.37 -9.39
CA GLU A 72 10.07 2.95 -9.40
C GLU A 72 8.63 2.69 -8.92
N GLN A 73 7.93 3.75 -8.46
CA GLN A 73 6.53 3.71 -8.06
C GLN A 73 5.59 3.72 -9.29
#